data_AF-A0A537IEN4-F1
#
_entry.id   AF-A0A537IEN4-F1
#
_cell.length_a   1.000
_cell.length_b   1.000
_cell.length_c   1.000
_cell.angle_alpha   90.00
_cell.angle_beta   90.00
_cell.angle_gamma   90.00
#
_symmetry.space_group_name_H-M   'P 1'
#
loop_
_entity.id
_entity.type
_entity.pdbx_description
1 polymer ?
#
loop_
_entity_poly.entity_id
_entity_poly.type
_entity_poly.pdbx_seq_one_letter_code
_entity_poly.pdbx_strand_id
1 'polypeptide(L)'
;MIENGNTTQQPDSEVSGYYENYSETQKEVLAIEIHKTRNNLFIAAAILLVSGFLGLAMLSAFNLITVLAVSAIPVILTGLGFLANKEPLTAIIIAAVVFFGEWIYTIAITGGRGAIMGWLVRAIVIYLLIAGLQHAKEAMRIKRELGVK
;
A
#
# COMPACT_ATOMS: atom_id res chain seq x y z
N MET A 1 18.38 68.43 20.45
CA MET A 1 18.62 67.51 19.33
C MET A 1 17.89 66.22 19.65
N ILE A 2 16.90 65.87 18.84
CA ILE A 2 16.01 64.72 19.06
C ILE A 2 16.58 63.56 18.25
N GLU A 3 17.02 62.50 18.92
CA GLU A 3 17.45 61.26 18.26
C GLU A 3 16.28 60.26 18.32
N ASN A 4 15.49 60.25 17.24
CA ASN A 4 14.40 59.30 17.01
C ASN A 4 14.98 57.92 16.65
N GLY A 5 15.20 57.08 17.66
CA GLY A 5 15.50 55.66 17.47
C GLY A 5 14.23 54.85 17.21
N ASN A 6 13.67 54.94 16.00
CA ASN A 6 12.63 54.01 15.55
C ASN A 6 13.32 52.79 14.92
N THR A 7 13.72 51.82 15.74
CA THR A 7 14.11 50.50 15.25
C THR A 7 12.86 49.70 14.91
N THR A 8 12.58 49.60 13.62
CA THR A 8 11.61 48.67 13.03
C THR A 8 11.89 47.25 13.54
N GLN A 9 10.99 46.72 14.36
CA GLN A 9 10.89 45.30 14.67
C GLN A 9 10.60 44.56 13.36
N GLN A 10 11.54 43.74 12.90
CA GLN A 10 11.32 42.80 11.80
C GLN A 10 10.35 41.70 12.26
N PRO A 11 9.21 41.49 11.57
CA PRO A 11 8.28 40.42 11.86
C PRO A 11 8.65 39.17 11.05
N ASP A 12 9.87 38.66 11.18
CA ASP A 12 10.32 37.49 10.40
C ASP A 12 10.14 36.15 11.16
N SER A 13 9.74 36.17 12.44
CA SER A 13 9.67 34.95 13.28
C SER A 13 8.30 34.26 13.34
N GLU A 14 7.19 34.99 13.13
CA GLU A 14 5.87 34.36 13.19
C GLU A 14 5.55 33.58 11.92
N VAL A 15 6.00 34.04 10.74
CA VAL A 15 5.71 33.38 9.46
C VAL A 15 6.48 32.06 9.33
N SER A 16 7.71 31.96 9.86
CA SER A 16 8.50 30.71 9.75
C SER A 16 7.89 29.55 10.53
N GLY A 17 7.32 29.81 11.71
CA GLY A 17 6.68 28.79 12.55
C GLY A 17 5.42 28.17 11.94
N TYR A 18 4.71 28.91 11.08
CA TYR A 18 3.56 28.38 10.32
C TYR A 18 3.99 27.40 9.22
N TYR A 19 5.06 27.71 8.48
CA TYR A 19 5.58 26.83 7.44
C TYR A 19 6.20 25.55 8.00
N GLU A 20 6.87 25.65 9.15
CA GLU A 20 7.49 24.51 9.81
C GLU A 20 6.43 23.51 10.29
N ASN A 21 5.40 23.98 10.99
CA ASN A 21 4.24 23.16 11.40
C ASN A 21 3.50 22.52 10.22
N TYR A 22 3.33 23.25 9.10
CA TYR A 22 2.69 22.71 7.91
C TYR A 22 3.51 21.56 7.30
N SER A 23 4.84 21.70 7.25
CA SER A 23 5.73 20.67 6.72
C SER A 23 5.77 19.42 7.60
N GLU A 24 5.72 19.56 8.92
CA GLU A 24 5.67 18.45 9.87
C GLU A 24 4.35 17.69 9.76
N THR A 25 3.23 18.42 9.69
CA THR A 25 1.90 17.84 9.48
C THR A 25 1.87 17.04 8.18
N GLN A 26 2.41 17.57 7.08
CA GLN A 26 2.45 16.85 5.80
C GLN A 26 3.31 15.58 5.86
N LYS A 27 4.44 15.61 6.58
CA LYS A 27 5.29 14.41 6.78
C LYS A 27 4.56 13.33 7.59
N GLU A 28 3.82 13.73 8.61
CA GLU A 28 3.01 12.79 9.40
C GLU A 28 1.92 12.14 8.54
N VAL A 29 1.16 12.95 7.79
CA VAL A 29 0.13 12.43 6.87
C VAL A 29 0.75 11.49 5.82
N LEU A 30 1.91 11.85 5.26
CA LEU A 30 2.64 10.99 4.34
C LEU A 30 2.98 9.63 4.96
N ALA A 31 3.51 9.62 6.18
CA ALA A 31 3.84 8.39 6.89
C ALA A 31 2.59 7.52 7.16
N ILE A 32 1.49 8.16 7.55
CA ILE A 32 0.20 7.49 7.76
C ILE A 32 -0.28 6.82 6.47
N GLU A 33 -0.29 7.54 5.35
CA GLU A 33 -0.75 7.00 4.06
C GLU A 33 0.14 5.85 3.56
N ILE A 34 1.46 5.97 3.72
CA ILE A 34 2.40 4.88 3.45
C ILE A 34 2.09 3.64 4.31
N HIS A 35 1.85 3.83 5.61
CA HIS A 35 1.51 2.73 6.51
C HIS A 35 0.17 2.07 6.16
N LYS A 36 -0.84 2.84 5.72
CA LYS A 36 -2.11 2.29 5.25
C LYS A 36 -1.94 1.45 3.98
N THR A 37 -1.19 1.93 2.98
CA THR A 37 -0.89 1.15 1.77
C THR A 37 -0.18 -0.15 2.12
N ARG A 38 0.84 -0.08 2.99
CA ARG A 38 1.58 -1.26 3.46
C ARG A 38 0.66 -2.25 4.19
N ASN A 39 -0.17 -1.77 5.10
CA ASN A 39 -1.07 -2.63 5.86
C ASN A 39 -2.09 -3.30 4.93
N ASN A 40 -2.63 -2.60 3.94
CA ASN A 40 -3.52 -3.21 2.96
C ASN A 40 -2.84 -4.34 2.17
N LEU A 41 -1.57 -4.19 1.80
CA LEU A 41 -0.78 -5.26 1.16
C LEU A 41 -0.56 -6.46 2.09
N PHE A 42 -0.25 -6.22 3.37
CA PHE A 42 -0.09 -7.31 4.35
C PHE A 42 -1.40 -8.03 4.66
N ILE A 43 -2.50 -7.29 4.79
CA ILE A 43 -3.83 -7.88 5.00
C ILE A 43 -4.22 -8.70 3.77
N ALA A 44 -4.00 -8.19 2.55
CA ALA A 44 -4.24 -8.94 1.32
C ALA A 44 -3.39 -10.23 1.26
N ALA A 45 -2.10 -10.14 1.60
CA ALA A 45 -1.21 -11.30 1.67
C ALA A 45 -1.70 -12.34 2.69
N ALA A 46 -2.09 -11.91 3.89
CA ALA A 46 -2.60 -12.79 4.94
C ALA A 46 -3.90 -13.48 4.53
N ILE A 47 -4.85 -12.75 3.93
CA ILE A 47 -6.11 -13.30 3.45
C ILE A 47 -5.86 -14.34 2.35
N LEU A 48 -5.00 -14.03 1.37
CA LEU A 48 -4.64 -14.96 0.31
C LEU A 48 -3.98 -16.22 0.88
N LEU A 49 -3.05 -16.07 1.82
CA LEU A 49 -2.38 -17.19 2.46
C LEU A 49 -3.40 -18.08 3.19
N VAL A 50 -4.19 -17.51 4.11
CA VAL A 50 -5.18 -18.27 4.89
C VAL A 50 -6.19 -18.95 3.96
N SER A 51 -6.70 -18.25 2.95
CA SER A 51 -7.65 -18.84 2.01
C SER A 51 -7.05 -19.98 1.18
N GLY A 52 -5.80 -19.85 0.75
CA GLY A 52 -5.10 -20.88 0.00
C GLY A 52 -4.80 -22.11 0.86
N PHE A 53 -4.36 -21.92 2.11
CA PHE A 53 -4.16 -23.01 3.07
C PHE A 53 -5.48 -23.74 3.39
N LEU A 54 -6.58 -22.99 3.55
CA LEU A 54 -7.90 -23.58 3.74
C LEU A 54 -8.32 -24.41 2.52
N GLY A 55 -8.05 -23.91 1.31
CA GLY A 55 -8.26 -24.65 0.06
C GLY A 55 -7.46 -25.95 0.00
N LEU A 56 -6.18 -25.94 0.39
CA LEU A 56 -5.36 -27.15 0.47
C LEU A 56 -5.90 -28.16 1.49
N ALA A 57 -6.38 -27.67 2.64
CA ALA A 57 -6.98 -28.51 3.67
C ALA A 57 -8.25 -29.20 3.19
N MET A 58 -9.14 -28.46 2.52
CA MET A 58 -10.38 -29.03 1.97
C MET A 58 -10.11 -30.09 0.89
N LEU A 59 -9.05 -29.93 0.12
CA LEU A 59 -8.66 -30.87 -0.93
C LEU A 59 -7.71 -31.99 -0.44
N SER A 60 -7.34 -31.99 0.85
CA SER A 60 -6.32 -32.90 1.42
C SER A 60 -5.02 -32.89 0.61
N ALA A 61 -4.66 -31.75 0.03
CA ALA A 61 -3.59 -31.61 -0.95
C ALA A 61 -2.32 -31.01 -0.33
N PHE A 62 -2.02 -31.33 0.92
CA PHE A 62 -0.82 -30.85 1.61
C PHE A 62 0.43 -31.60 1.17
N ASN A 63 1.15 -31.05 0.21
CA ASN A 63 2.49 -31.47 -0.14
C ASN A 63 3.38 -30.23 -0.34
N LEU A 64 4.69 -30.43 -0.39
CA LEU A 64 5.65 -29.33 -0.47
C LEU A 64 5.40 -28.44 -1.69
N ILE A 65 5.07 -29.03 -2.84
CA ILE A 65 4.88 -28.30 -4.10
C ILE A 65 3.65 -27.39 -4.02
N THR A 66 2.53 -27.91 -3.49
CA THR A 66 1.28 -27.15 -3.37
C THR A 66 1.36 -26.05 -2.32
N VAL A 67 2.04 -26.31 -1.20
CA VAL A 67 2.30 -25.29 -0.16
C VAL A 67 3.16 -24.16 -0.71
N LEU A 68 4.23 -24.49 -1.44
CA LEU A 68 5.07 -23.49 -2.09
C LEU A 68 4.28 -22.67 -3.10
N ALA A 69 3.48 -23.31 -3.95
CA ALA A 69 2.65 -22.64 -4.94
C ALA A 69 1.64 -21.66 -4.30
N VAL A 70 0.94 -22.09 -3.24
CA VAL A 70 -0.01 -21.25 -2.51
C VAL A 70 0.67 -20.09 -1.78
N SER A 71 1.88 -20.30 -1.25
CA SER A 71 2.62 -19.28 -0.50
C SER A 71 3.31 -18.23 -1.40
N ALA A 72 3.55 -18.54 -2.67
CA ALA A 72 4.33 -17.69 -3.57
C ALA A 72 3.76 -16.26 -3.68
N ILE A 73 2.46 -16.13 -3.93
CA ILE A 73 1.80 -14.84 -4.11
C ILE A 73 1.76 -14.05 -2.79
N PRO A 74 1.31 -14.60 -1.64
CA PRO A 74 1.41 -13.93 -0.34
C PRO A 74 2.82 -13.44 0.01
N VAL A 75 3.86 -14.23 -0.30
CA VAL A 75 5.26 -13.83 -0.07
C VAL A 75 5.62 -12.62 -0.95
N ILE A 76 5.22 -12.62 -2.22
CA ILE A 76 5.42 -11.47 -3.12
C ILE A 76 4.70 -10.23 -2.60
N LEU A 77 3.41 -10.32 -2.22
CA LEU A 77 2.67 -9.18 -1.66
C LEU A 77 3.31 -8.67 -0.35
N THR A 78 3.81 -9.57 0.49
CA THR A 78 4.54 -9.20 1.71
C THR A 78 5.82 -8.43 1.36
N GLY A 79 6.58 -8.90 0.37
CA GLY A 79 7.74 -8.18 -0.17
C GLY A 79 7.38 -6.78 -0.68
N LEU A 80 6.27 -6.66 -1.40
CA LEU A 80 5.76 -5.37 -1.88
C LEU A 80 5.30 -4.46 -0.74
N GLY A 81 4.82 -5.02 0.37
CA GLY A 81 4.55 -4.26 1.60
C GLY A 81 5.79 -3.53 2.12
N PHE A 82 6.97 -4.16 2.03
CA PHE A 82 8.22 -3.48 2.38
C PHE A 82 8.63 -2.41 1.36
N LEU A 83 8.41 -2.68 0.06
CA LEU A 83 8.65 -1.70 -1.00
C LEU A 83 7.76 -0.47 -0.86
N ALA A 84 6.53 -0.63 -0.35
CA ALA A 84 5.59 0.46 -0.14
C ALA A 84 6.10 1.55 0.80
N ASN A 85 7.08 1.25 1.68
CA ASN A 85 7.73 2.26 2.52
C ASN A 85 8.51 3.31 1.69
N LYS A 86 9.01 2.93 0.50
CA LYS A 86 9.77 3.82 -0.40
C LYS A 86 8.90 4.32 -1.54
N GLU A 87 8.15 3.41 -2.15
CA GLU A 87 7.35 3.65 -3.35
C GLU A 87 5.96 3.00 -3.22
N PRO A 88 5.02 3.64 -2.49
CA PRO A 88 3.70 3.06 -2.22
C PRO A 88 2.89 2.83 -3.52
N LEU A 89 2.98 3.74 -4.49
CA LEU A 89 2.26 3.61 -5.76
C LEU A 89 2.82 2.47 -6.63
N THR A 90 4.14 2.37 -6.74
CA THR A 90 4.78 1.29 -7.48
C THR A 90 4.42 -0.06 -6.87
N ALA A 91 4.49 -0.18 -5.54
CA ALA A 91 4.18 -1.40 -4.82
C ALA A 91 2.74 -1.89 -5.06
N ILE A 92 1.74 -0.99 -4.96
CA ILE A 92 0.34 -1.37 -5.12
C ILE A 92 -0.02 -1.70 -6.58
N ILE A 93 0.60 -1.03 -7.57
CA ILE A 93 0.41 -1.34 -8.99
C ILE A 93 0.97 -2.73 -9.30
N ILE A 94 2.19 -3.03 -8.85
CA ILE A 94 2.78 -4.37 -9.03
C ILE A 94 1.91 -5.43 -8.34
N ALA A 95 1.43 -5.15 -7.12
CA ALA A 95 0.56 -6.09 -6.40
C ALA A 95 -0.73 -6.37 -7.18
N ALA A 96 -1.35 -5.35 -7.77
CA ALA A 96 -2.52 -5.52 -8.62
C ALA A 96 -2.20 -6.37 -9.86
N VAL A 97 -1.10 -6.08 -10.58
CA VAL A 97 -0.69 -6.86 -11.75
C VAL A 97 -0.43 -8.32 -11.39
N VAL A 98 0.27 -8.58 -10.30
CA VAL A 98 0.55 -9.95 -9.82
C VAL A 98 -0.76 -10.68 -9.46
N PHE A 99 -1.66 -10.02 -8.75
CA PHE A 99 -2.95 -10.60 -8.36
C PHE A 99 -3.84 -10.90 -9.57
N PHE A 100 -4.02 -9.96 -10.50
CA PHE A 100 -4.81 -10.20 -11.70
C PHE A 100 -4.14 -11.20 -12.65
N GLY A 101 -2.81 -11.20 -12.72
CA GLY A 101 -2.05 -12.19 -13.49
C GLY A 101 -2.27 -13.62 -12.97
N GLU A 102 -2.19 -13.81 -11.64
CA GLU A 102 -2.55 -15.08 -11.01
C GLU A 102 -3.99 -15.47 -11.31
N TRP A 103 -4.93 -14.54 -11.21
CA TRP A 103 -6.34 -14.83 -11.43
C TRP A 103 -6.60 -15.29 -12.88
N ILE A 104 -6.04 -14.59 -13.87
CA ILE A 104 -6.14 -14.97 -15.29
C ILE A 104 -5.52 -16.35 -15.53
N TYR A 105 -4.34 -16.60 -14.95
CA TYR A 105 -3.65 -17.88 -15.03
C TYR A 105 -4.51 -19.03 -14.47
N THR A 106 -5.13 -18.83 -13.30
CA THR A 106 -6.02 -19.81 -12.68
C THR A 106 -7.23 -20.11 -13.58
N ILE A 107 -7.85 -19.09 -14.20
CA ILE A 107 -8.95 -19.28 -15.16
C ILE A 107 -8.49 -20.08 -16.38
N ALA A 108 -7.30 -19.81 -16.91
CA ALA A 108 -6.77 -20.50 -18.07
C ALA A 108 -6.57 -22.02 -17.83
N ILE A 109 -6.20 -22.42 -16.60
CA ILE A 109 -5.95 -23.84 -16.26
C ILE A 109 -7.22 -24.56 -15.80
N THR A 110 -8.01 -23.94 -14.93
CA THR A 110 -9.17 -24.59 -14.29
C THR A 110 -10.52 -24.27 -14.96
N GLY A 111 -10.50 -23.41 -15.99
CA GLY A 111 -11.68 -22.98 -16.71
C GLY A 111 -12.62 -22.10 -15.88
N GLY A 112 -13.88 -21.99 -16.32
CA GLY A 112 -14.88 -21.10 -15.69
C GLY A 112 -15.20 -21.43 -14.23
N ARG A 113 -14.97 -22.69 -13.79
CA ARG A 113 -15.17 -23.09 -12.39
C ARG A 113 -14.16 -22.41 -11.46
N GLY A 114 -12.93 -22.18 -11.93
CA GLY A 114 -11.91 -21.40 -11.24
C GLY A 114 -12.20 -19.91 -11.18
N ALA A 115 -13.09 -19.38 -12.03
CA ALA A 115 -13.54 -17.99 -11.96
C ALA A 115 -14.53 -17.76 -10.81
N ILE A 116 -15.40 -18.75 -10.54
CA ILE A 116 -16.50 -18.64 -9.57
C ILE A 116 -16.05 -19.08 -8.16
N MET A 117 -15.19 -20.09 -8.04
CA MET A 117 -14.66 -20.48 -6.74
C MET A 117 -13.76 -19.39 -6.14
N GLY A 118 -13.95 -19.09 -4.85
CA GLY A 118 -13.15 -18.09 -4.13
C GLY A 118 -13.46 -16.63 -4.51
N TRP A 119 -14.57 -16.37 -5.22
CA TRP A 119 -14.94 -15.02 -5.65
C TRP A 119 -15.07 -14.02 -4.48
N LEU A 120 -15.55 -14.47 -3.31
CA LEU A 120 -15.68 -13.63 -2.12
C LEU A 120 -14.30 -13.15 -1.63
N VAL A 121 -13.32 -14.07 -1.55
CA VAL A 121 -11.94 -13.73 -1.16
C VAL A 121 -11.34 -12.75 -2.16
N ARG A 122 -11.55 -12.98 -3.46
CA ARG A 122 -11.08 -12.08 -4.52
C ARG A 122 -11.70 -10.68 -4.40
N ALA A 123 -13.00 -10.59 -4.13
CA ALA A 123 -13.68 -9.31 -3.93
C ALA A 123 -13.07 -8.53 -2.74
N ILE A 124 -12.78 -9.22 -1.63
CA ILE A 124 -12.13 -8.60 -0.46
C ILE A 124 -10.72 -8.11 -0.82
N VAL A 125 -9.92 -8.92 -1.53
CA VAL A 125 -8.57 -8.54 -1.95
C VAL A 125 -8.61 -7.36 -2.93
N ILE A 126 -9.53 -7.34 -3.89
CA ILE A 126 -9.73 -6.22 -4.80
C ILE A 126 -10.07 -4.95 -4.04
N TYR A 127 -10.97 -5.02 -3.06
CA TYR A 127 -11.30 -3.90 -2.20
C TYR A 127 -10.05 -3.34 -1.49
N LEU A 128 -9.23 -4.22 -0.90
CA LEU A 128 -7.98 -3.83 -0.25
C LEU A 128 -6.97 -3.19 -1.21
N LEU A 129 -6.88 -3.69 -2.45
CA LEU A 129 -6.03 -3.12 -3.49
C LEU A 129 -6.52 -1.72 -3.92
N ILE A 130 -7.83 -1.53 -4.06
CA ILE A 130 -8.42 -0.21 -4.38
C ILE A 130 -8.18 0.78 -3.24
N ALA A 131 -8.44 0.38 -1.99
CA ALA A 131 -8.16 1.21 -0.82
C ALA A 131 -6.67 1.55 -0.73
N GLY A 132 -5.79 0.56 -0.93
CA GLY A 132 -4.34 0.75 -0.94
C GLY A 132 -3.87 1.71 -2.05
N LEU A 133 -4.55 1.69 -3.21
CA LEU A 133 -4.25 2.57 -4.35
C LEU A 133 -4.64 4.02 -4.07
N GLN A 134 -5.75 4.25 -3.37
CA GLN A 134 -6.15 5.59 -2.95
C GLN A 134 -5.10 6.19 -1.99
N HIS A 135 -4.73 5.45 -0.95
CA HIS A 135 -3.68 5.85 0.00
C HIS A 135 -2.32 6.08 -0.70
N ALA A 136 -1.96 5.22 -1.65
CA ALA A 136 -0.71 5.35 -2.39
C ALA A 136 -0.66 6.59 -3.29
N LYS A 137 -1.80 6.97 -3.90
CA LYS A 137 -1.92 8.19 -4.71
C LYS A 137 -1.78 9.43 -3.84
N GLU A 138 -2.39 9.44 -2.66
CA GLU A 138 -2.27 10.53 -1.69
C GLU A 138 -0.83 10.67 -1.20
N ALA A 139 -0.19 9.57 -0.81
CA ALA A 139 1.22 9.55 -0.42
C ALA A 139 2.13 10.11 -1.53
N MET A 140 1.93 9.70 -2.80
CA MET A 140 2.72 10.22 -3.92
C MET A 140 2.49 11.70 -4.18
N ARG A 141 1.24 12.17 -4.03
CA ARG A 141 0.90 13.59 -4.15
C ARG A 141 1.63 14.40 -3.09
N ILE A 142 1.58 13.98 -1.83
CA ILE A 142 2.27 14.67 -0.72
C ILE A 142 3.79 14.64 -0.91
N LYS A 143 4.36 13.50 -1.37
CA LYS A 143 5.79 13.42 -1.73
C LYS A 143 6.18 14.47 -2.76
N ARG A 144 5.34 14.67 -3.80
CA ARG A 144 5.56 15.68 -4.84
C ARG A 144 5.46 17.11 -4.29
N GLU A 145 4.51 17.37 -3.40
CA GLU A 145 4.34 18.68 -2.75
C GLU A 145 5.52 19.02 -1.83
N LEU A 146 6.09 18.03 -1.15
CA LEU A 146 7.27 18.18 -0.28
C LEU A 146 8.61 18.19 -1.04
N GLY A 147 8.62 17.96 -2.35
CA GLY A 147 9.85 17.85 -3.14
C GLY A 147 10.73 16.65 -2.79
N VAL A 148 10.19 15.66 -2.06
CA VAL A 148 10.91 14.47 -1.63
C VAL A 148 10.81 13.41 -2.72
N LYS A 149 11.94 12.99 -3.28
CA LYS A 149 12.03 11.90 -4.27
C LYS A 149 11.77 10.54 -3.59
#